data_AF-A0A9D8VQF6-F1
#
_entry.id   AF-A0A9D8VQF6-F1
#
_cell.length_a   1.000
_cell.length_b   1.000
_cell.length_c   1.000
_cell.angle_alpha   90.00
_cell.angle_beta   90.00
_cell.angle_gamma   90.00
#
_symmetry.space_group_name_H-M   'P 1'
#
loop_
_entity.id
_entity.type
_entity.pdbx_description
1 polymer ?
#
loop_
_entity_poly.entity_id
_entity_poly.type
_entity_poly.pdbx_seq_one_letter_code
_entity_poly.pdbx_strand_id
1 'polypeptide(L)'
;MQLQTKTVRQGINKAYLKVNVKRADLDAFKIEATRYLNQIEEAGSESEEHLKNYLKDFLSRSFYEREEKLVNTSDRIDLAIYSGKTTSSSVDVIIEAKRPDNKAEMISKDNPNRKALQEALHYYFDQRESGNDDLKQVVVTNYIEFFIFDAREIERHFYSKKKLLKTYRQWKNDEKVSGKTDFIYQKFEAFINESDADITVTHADLSKYQKQLAAEANEESDKKLIPLYKLFSPEHLVKKNFANDSNSLDKGFYNELLHILGLQEVKEKGSRLIQRLPKKERHRGSLIENTIEILRYDQHMNEVRDATVHYGDEEDDQLFGVALELVITWMNRVLFLKLMEAQLLAYHQYDEKFKFLSYETIDEYDELNKLFFRVLALRNQERPASVQERFGHIPYLNSSLFDSTRLEKTTIQISGLDDKATLDLHSRSILKKGAKPPKEKLSTLDYLLRFLDAYNFSAESSGGIQTEDKTLINASVLGLIFEKINGYKDGSFFTPGFITEYMARETLRKSVTDKLNEAFGWDCESFDELPRKIEAKELSEVNEVINSITICDPAVGSGHFLVSCLNELIAIKSELKVLTDHEGKYISRLDISVENDELAIEHNGNCLITSSITTGKTAG
;
A
#
# COMPACT_ATOMS: atom_id res chain seq x y z
N MET A 1 2.78 35.86 -6.28
CA MET A 1 2.86 34.42 -6.00
C MET A 1 1.84 34.09 -4.93
N GLN A 2 1.17 32.94 -5.00
CA GLN A 2 0.18 32.53 -4.00
C GLN A 2 0.48 31.12 -3.47
N LEU A 3 0.10 30.86 -2.21
CA LEU A 3 0.18 29.54 -1.61
C LEU A 3 -1.17 28.83 -1.71
N GLN A 4 -1.18 27.71 -2.42
CA GLN A 4 -2.30 26.78 -2.43
C GLN A 4 -2.13 25.81 -1.25
N THR A 5 -2.72 26.16 -0.10
CA THR A 5 -2.52 25.37 1.13
C THR A 5 -3.39 24.12 1.15
N LYS A 6 -2.74 22.96 1.21
CA LYS A 6 -3.36 21.67 1.55
C LYS A 6 -3.53 21.56 3.06
N THR A 7 -4.65 20.98 3.50
CA THR A 7 -4.78 20.52 4.90
C THR A 7 -3.76 19.42 5.19
N VAL A 8 -3.49 19.17 6.48
CA VAL A 8 -2.60 18.08 6.92
C VAL A 8 -2.91 16.77 6.18
N ARG A 9 -4.18 16.34 6.19
CA ARG A 9 -4.59 15.09 5.52
C ARG A 9 -4.34 15.12 4.02
N GLN A 10 -4.69 16.21 3.32
CA GLN A 10 -4.44 16.34 1.87
C GLN A 10 -2.96 16.40 1.51
N GLY A 11 -2.10 16.80 2.45
CA GLY A 11 -0.65 16.86 2.28
C GLY A 11 0.04 15.49 2.35
N ILE A 12 -0.57 14.51 3.02
CA ILE A 12 0.01 13.17 3.16
C ILE A 12 -0.31 12.32 1.93
N ASN A 13 0.64 11.48 1.52
CA ASN A 13 0.41 10.46 0.50
C ASN A 13 -0.77 9.57 0.93
N LYS A 14 -1.76 9.39 0.05
CA LYS A 14 -3.00 8.67 0.39
C LYS A 14 -2.77 7.19 0.68
N ALA A 15 -1.84 6.53 0.00
CA ALA A 15 -1.43 5.15 0.31
C ALA A 15 -0.74 5.08 1.68
N TYR A 16 0.02 6.11 2.06
CA TYR A 16 0.59 6.18 3.41
C TYR A 16 -0.48 6.42 4.47
N LEU A 17 -1.49 7.27 4.22
CA LEU A 17 -2.62 7.49 5.13
C LEU A 17 -3.34 6.19 5.51
N LYS A 18 -3.32 5.20 4.63
CA LYS A 18 -3.93 3.88 4.79
C LYS A 18 -3.14 2.93 5.70
N VAL A 19 -1.81 3.09 5.78
CA VAL A 19 -0.96 2.27 6.66
C VAL A 19 -1.39 2.43 8.12
N ASN A 20 -1.69 1.34 8.82
CA ASN A 20 -2.07 1.43 10.21
C ASN A 20 -0.93 1.95 11.08
N VAL A 21 -1.26 2.78 12.07
CA VAL A 21 -0.30 3.25 13.08
C VAL A 21 -0.42 2.34 14.29
N LYS A 22 0.71 1.86 14.82
CA LYS A 22 0.69 1.09 16.07
C LYS A 22 0.20 1.97 17.20
N ARG A 23 -0.69 1.44 18.05
CA ARG A 23 -1.19 2.16 19.24
C ARG A 23 -0.05 2.75 20.07
N ALA A 24 0.96 1.95 20.38
CA ALA A 24 2.11 2.37 21.18
C ALA A 24 2.89 3.54 20.55
N ASP A 25 3.02 3.57 19.22
CA ASP A 25 3.73 4.65 18.53
C ASP A 25 2.89 5.94 18.49
N LEU A 26 1.58 5.83 18.29
CA LEU A 26 0.69 6.98 18.35
C LEU A 26 0.62 7.56 19.77
N ASP A 27 0.58 6.71 20.80
CA ASP A 27 0.57 7.14 22.19
C ASP A 27 1.88 7.85 22.57
N ALA A 28 3.03 7.30 22.13
CA ALA A 28 4.33 7.96 22.31
C ALA A 28 4.38 9.33 21.62
N PHE A 29 3.88 9.42 20.38
CA PHE A 29 3.76 10.70 19.67
C PHE A 29 2.86 11.68 20.41
N LYS A 30 1.70 11.25 20.93
CA LYS A 30 0.81 12.12 21.72
C LYS A 30 1.52 12.71 22.93
N ILE A 31 2.28 11.89 23.66
CA ILE A 31 3.06 12.33 24.83
C ILE A 31 4.09 13.39 24.42
N GLU A 32 4.89 13.11 23.39
CA GLU A 32 5.94 14.03 22.94
C GLU A 32 5.38 15.32 22.32
N ALA A 33 4.30 15.24 21.54
CA ALA A 33 3.63 16.41 20.96
C ALA A 33 2.97 17.29 22.03
N THR A 34 2.36 16.68 23.06
CA THR A 34 1.77 17.42 24.19
C THR A 34 2.86 18.12 25.00
N ARG A 35 3.97 17.41 25.28
CA ARG A 35 5.13 18.00 25.96
C ARG A 35 5.68 19.19 25.16
N TYR A 36 5.86 19.02 23.85
CA TYR A 36 6.34 20.06 22.96
C TYR A 36 5.47 21.31 23.01
N LEU A 37 4.14 21.17 22.87
CA LEU A 37 3.22 22.31 22.92
C LEU A 37 3.24 23.03 24.26
N ASN A 38 3.28 22.29 25.37
CA ASN A 38 3.37 22.90 26.71
C ASN A 38 4.69 23.68 26.88
N GLN A 39 5.81 23.15 26.39
CA GLN A 39 7.10 23.85 26.43
C GLN A 39 7.06 25.15 25.61
N ILE A 40 6.43 25.13 24.43
CA ILE A 40 6.27 26.34 23.61
C ILE A 40 5.38 27.38 24.31
N GLU A 41 4.30 26.95 24.98
CA GLU A 41 3.41 27.84 25.73
C GLU A 41 4.10 28.46 26.95
N GLU A 42 4.86 27.66 27.71
CA GLU A 42 5.60 28.10 28.89
C GLU A 42 6.81 28.98 28.54
N ALA A 43 7.38 28.84 27.35
CA ALA A 43 8.57 29.55 26.92
C ALA A 43 8.39 31.07 26.82
N GLY A 44 7.17 31.61 26.68
CA GLY A 44 6.93 33.06 26.69
C GLY A 44 7.91 33.87 25.80
N SER A 45 8.78 34.68 26.42
CA SER A 45 9.79 35.52 25.76
C SER A 45 11.17 34.87 25.59
N GLU A 46 11.29 33.56 25.76
CA GLU A 46 12.54 32.82 25.62
C GLU A 46 13.19 32.99 24.24
N SER A 47 14.50 32.74 24.22
CA SER A 47 15.31 32.87 23.00
C SER A 47 14.94 31.84 21.94
N GLU A 48 15.16 32.21 20.67
CA GLU A 48 14.88 31.32 19.53
C GLU A 48 15.66 30.00 19.61
N GLU A 49 16.90 30.03 20.14
CA GLU A 49 17.72 28.83 20.35
C GLU A 49 17.09 27.84 21.34
N HIS A 50 16.35 28.31 22.36
CA HIS A 50 15.62 27.41 23.26
C HIS A 50 14.45 26.72 22.53
N LEU A 51 13.72 27.46 21.70
CA LEU A 51 12.63 26.91 20.90
C LEU A 51 13.12 25.88 19.87
N LYS A 52 14.30 26.11 19.26
CA LYS A 52 14.96 25.13 18.37
C LYS A 52 15.20 23.80 19.09
N ASN A 53 15.67 23.84 20.34
CA ASN A 53 15.89 22.62 21.12
C ASN A 53 14.59 21.85 21.37
N TYR A 54 13.47 22.51 21.65
CA TYR A 54 12.18 21.84 21.81
C TYR A 54 11.70 21.15 20.52
N LEU A 55 11.83 21.82 19.38
CA LEU A 55 11.46 21.23 18.09
C LEU A 55 12.38 20.04 17.73
N LYS A 56 13.68 20.19 17.97
CA LYS A 56 14.67 19.11 17.79
C LYS A 56 14.32 17.89 18.66
N ASP A 57 14.03 18.10 19.94
CA ASP A 57 13.65 17.03 20.86
C ASP A 57 12.36 16.34 20.44
N PHE A 58 11.33 17.11 20.07
CA PHE A 58 10.05 16.58 19.58
C PHE A 58 10.23 15.66 18.38
N LEU A 59 10.91 16.13 17.34
CA LEU A 59 11.14 15.34 16.13
C LEU A 59 11.99 14.10 16.44
N SER A 60 13.07 14.27 17.19
CA SER A 60 14.01 13.17 17.50
C SER A 60 13.34 12.06 18.30
N ARG A 61 12.68 12.40 19.42
CA ARG A 61 12.05 11.43 20.33
C ARG A 61 10.81 10.78 19.75
N SER A 62 10.06 11.51 18.93
CA SER A 62 8.87 10.96 18.28
C SER A 62 9.22 10.00 17.14
N PHE A 63 10.31 10.26 16.40
CA PHE A 63 10.59 9.54 15.14
C PHE A 63 12.06 9.24 14.88
N TYR A 64 12.92 10.27 14.82
CA TYR A 64 14.20 10.15 14.10
C TYR A 64 15.31 9.44 14.86
N GLU A 65 15.23 9.35 16.20
CA GLU A 65 16.21 8.61 17.00
C GLU A 65 16.16 7.10 16.70
N ARG A 66 14.95 6.54 16.57
CA ARG A 66 14.73 5.11 16.25
C ARG A 66 15.13 4.76 14.81
N GLU A 67 15.12 5.77 13.94
CA GLU A 67 15.40 5.66 12.50
C GLU A 67 16.86 5.91 12.17
N GLU A 68 17.72 6.04 13.18
CA GLU A 68 19.14 6.27 12.96
C GLU A 68 19.44 7.55 12.16
N LYS A 69 18.56 8.56 12.26
CA LYS A 69 18.71 9.87 11.60
C LYS A 69 18.94 10.97 12.63
N LEU A 70 19.81 11.92 12.28
CA LEU A 70 20.11 13.06 13.13
C LEU A 70 19.18 14.25 12.81
N VAL A 71 18.63 14.87 13.86
CA VAL A 71 18.00 16.21 13.78
C VAL A 71 18.92 17.21 14.46
N ASN A 72 19.49 18.15 13.72
CA ASN A 72 20.42 19.12 14.28
C ASN A 72 20.56 20.38 13.42
N THR A 73 21.23 21.41 13.93
CA THR A 73 21.65 22.58 13.13
C THR A 73 22.61 22.15 12.02
N SER A 74 22.59 22.85 10.88
CA SER A 74 23.51 22.62 9.75
C SER A 74 24.02 23.95 9.22
N ASP A 75 25.29 24.28 9.48
CA ASP A 75 25.89 25.57 9.11
C ASP A 75 25.05 26.78 9.58
N ARG A 76 24.29 27.40 8.66
CA ARG A 76 23.39 28.53 8.93
C ARG A 76 21.91 28.13 9.00
N ILE A 77 21.59 26.88 8.71
CA ILE A 77 20.24 26.33 8.78
C ILE A 77 19.89 26.11 10.25
N ASP A 78 18.75 26.65 10.68
CA ASP A 78 18.27 26.54 12.06
C ASP A 78 18.14 25.08 12.51
N LEU A 79 17.47 24.25 11.73
CA LEU A 79 17.41 22.81 11.95
C LEU A 79 17.37 22.06 10.61
N ALA A 80 17.95 20.87 10.60
CA ALA A 80 17.96 19.97 9.48
C ALA A 80 17.72 18.54 9.95
N ILE A 81 17.04 17.75 9.11
CA ILE A 81 16.98 16.29 9.25
C ILE A 81 17.99 15.71 8.28
N TYR A 82 18.95 14.96 8.81
CA TYR A 82 20.04 14.37 8.05
C TYR A 82 19.69 12.98 7.52
N SER A 83 20.34 12.58 6.43
CA SER A 83 20.15 11.28 5.81
C SER A 83 20.68 10.13 6.67
N GLY A 84 21.63 10.39 7.58
CA GLY A 84 22.12 9.44 8.58
C GLY A 84 22.38 10.05 9.97
N LYS A 85 23.19 9.37 10.79
CA LYS A 85 23.44 9.70 12.20
C LYS A 85 24.39 10.88 12.46
N THR A 86 25.05 11.41 11.44
CA THR A 86 26.13 12.39 11.59
C THR A 86 25.92 13.60 10.70
N THR A 87 26.50 14.74 11.09
CA THR A 87 26.47 15.99 10.31
C THR A 87 27.26 15.91 9.00
N SER A 88 28.01 14.82 8.77
CA SER A 88 28.71 14.55 7.51
C SER A 88 27.80 13.92 6.45
N SER A 89 26.62 13.45 6.84
CA SER A 89 25.61 12.94 5.90
C SER A 89 24.87 14.09 5.22
N SER A 90 24.22 13.83 4.08
CA SER A 90 23.45 14.85 3.36
C SER A 90 22.23 15.30 4.16
N VAL A 91 21.76 16.52 3.91
CA VAL A 91 20.50 17.02 4.49
C VAL A 91 19.32 16.53 3.65
N ASP A 92 18.34 15.86 4.28
CA ASP A 92 17.09 15.46 3.65
C ASP A 92 16.03 16.57 3.75
N VAL A 93 15.97 17.27 4.89
CA VAL A 93 14.95 18.29 5.17
C VAL A 93 15.58 19.54 5.78
N ILE A 94 15.23 20.70 5.23
CA ILE A 94 15.60 22.02 5.75
C ILE A 94 14.45 22.53 6.61
N ILE A 95 14.73 23.05 7.80
CA ILE A 95 13.75 23.67 8.69
C ILE A 95 14.24 25.07 9.05
N GLU A 96 13.50 26.08 8.60
CA GLU A 96 13.68 27.49 8.93
C GLU A 96 12.63 27.90 9.95
N ALA A 97 13.04 28.48 11.07
CA ALA A 97 12.15 28.79 12.17
C ALA A 97 12.18 30.26 12.57
N LYS A 98 11.02 30.84 12.89
CA LYS A 98 10.91 32.18 13.48
C LYS A 98 10.18 32.12 14.81
N ARG A 99 10.50 33.03 15.73
CA ARG A 99 9.75 33.12 16.99
C ARG A 99 8.26 33.37 16.73
N PRO A 100 7.33 32.82 17.55
CA PRO A 100 5.89 33.00 17.37
C PRO A 100 5.42 34.45 17.33
N ASP A 101 6.10 35.35 18.05
CA ASP A 101 5.81 36.78 18.10
C ASP A 101 6.39 37.58 16.91
N ASN A 102 7.31 37.00 16.13
CA ASN A 102 7.92 37.62 14.95
C ASN A 102 7.03 37.49 13.71
N LYS A 103 5.86 38.13 13.76
CA LYS A 103 4.88 38.17 12.65
C LYS A 103 5.38 38.93 11.41
N ALA A 104 6.41 39.74 11.55
CA ALA A 104 6.97 40.54 10.45
C ALA A 104 7.81 39.68 9.49
N GLU A 105 8.58 38.73 10.02
CA GLU A 105 9.46 37.86 9.23
C GLU A 105 8.84 36.50 8.89
N MET A 106 7.81 36.06 9.63
CA MET A 106 7.10 34.80 9.40
C MET A 106 6.09 34.89 8.25
N ILE A 107 6.02 33.85 7.43
CA ILE A 107 5.05 33.75 6.32
C ILE A 107 3.63 33.49 6.81
N SER A 108 2.64 33.83 5.98
CA SER A 108 1.25 33.40 6.14
C SER A 108 0.66 32.94 4.80
N LYS A 109 -0.56 32.40 4.82
CA LYS A 109 -1.27 31.97 3.60
C LYS A 109 -1.41 33.10 2.59
N ASP A 110 -1.77 34.29 3.08
CA ASP A 110 -2.02 35.47 2.25
C ASP A 110 -0.73 36.25 1.96
N ASN A 111 0.33 36.01 2.73
CA ASN A 111 1.58 36.73 2.60
C ASN A 111 2.80 35.80 2.69
N PRO A 112 3.11 35.08 1.60
CA PRO A 112 4.25 34.18 1.56
C PRO A 112 5.61 34.88 1.38
N ASN A 113 5.62 36.14 0.93
CA ASN A 113 6.87 36.85 0.67
C ASN A 113 7.43 37.50 1.95
N ARG A 114 7.97 36.67 2.83
CA ARG A 114 8.61 37.11 4.07
C ARG A 114 10.00 36.52 4.18
N LYS A 115 10.78 37.09 5.10
CA LYS A 115 12.20 36.74 5.29
C LYS A 115 12.41 35.25 5.55
N ALA A 116 11.53 34.59 6.30
CA ALA A 116 11.63 33.16 6.55
C ALA A 116 11.64 32.32 5.26
N LEU A 117 10.79 32.64 4.26
CA LEU A 117 10.84 31.92 2.98
C LEU A 117 12.11 32.26 2.19
N GLN A 118 12.58 33.50 2.25
CA GLN A 118 13.79 33.94 1.55
C GLN A 118 15.05 33.24 2.11
N GLU A 119 15.12 33.04 3.43
CA GLU A 119 16.17 32.30 4.12
C GLU A 119 16.09 30.80 3.79
N ALA A 120 14.90 30.21 3.83
CA ALA A 120 14.71 28.82 3.44
C ALA A 120 15.11 28.54 1.97
N LEU A 121 14.78 29.46 1.04
CA LEU A 121 15.20 29.38 -0.36
C LEU A 121 16.73 29.52 -0.50
N HIS A 122 17.35 30.42 0.26
CA HIS A 122 18.80 30.55 0.28
C HIS A 122 19.48 29.24 0.67
N TYR A 123 19.02 28.61 1.75
CA TYR A 123 19.57 27.33 2.21
C TYR A 123 19.34 26.20 1.23
N TYR A 124 18.18 26.18 0.56
CA TYR A 124 17.92 25.23 -0.52
C TYR A 124 18.94 25.39 -1.65
N PHE A 125 19.17 26.62 -2.12
CA PHE A 125 20.15 26.89 -3.17
C PHE A 125 21.58 26.55 -2.73
N ASP A 126 21.94 26.81 -1.47
CA ASP A 126 23.26 26.46 -0.95
C ASP A 126 23.50 24.93 -0.96
N GLN A 127 22.51 24.16 -0.53
CA GLN A 127 22.56 22.70 -0.54
C GLN A 127 22.65 22.14 -1.97
N ARG A 128 21.80 22.65 -2.89
CA ARG A 128 21.82 22.24 -4.30
C ARG A 128 23.16 22.55 -4.96
N GLU A 129 23.70 23.76 -4.77
CA GLU A 129 24.99 24.16 -5.34
C GLU A 129 26.18 23.41 -4.71
N SER A 130 25.99 22.81 -3.53
CA SER A 130 26.99 21.93 -2.88
C SER A 130 26.87 20.46 -3.31
N GLY A 131 26.00 20.14 -4.27
CA GLY A 131 25.84 18.79 -4.83
C GLY A 131 24.79 17.92 -4.14
N ASN A 132 23.95 18.48 -3.26
CA ASN A 132 22.87 17.73 -2.62
C ASN A 132 21.64 17.68 -3.54
N ASP A 133 21.46 16.58 -4.28
CA ASP A 133 20.29 16.29 -5.12
C ASP A 133 19.16 15.57 -4.33
N ASP A 134 19.37 15.29 -3.05
CA ASP A 134 18.51 14.41 -2.25
C ASP A 134 17.51 15.13 -1.35
N LEU A 135 17.48 16.45 -1.34
CA LEU A 135 16.51 17.23 -0.57
C LEU A 135 15.07 16.78 -0.85
N LYS A 136 14.31 16.53 0.22
CA LYS A 136 12.95 15.99 0.17
C LYS A 136 11.90 17.06 0.46
N GLN A 137 12.15 17.90 1.46
CA GLN A 137 11.19 18.92 1.93
C GLN A 137 11.91 20.16 2.47
N VAL A 138 11.22 21.30 2.43
CA VAL A 138 11.59 22.55 3.12
C VAL A 138 10.45 22.94 4.05
N VAL A 139 10.74 23.14 5.33
CA VAL A 139 9.78 23.48 6.37
C VAL A 139 10.03 24.91 6.82
N VAL A 140 9.01 25.76 6.81
CA VAL A 140 9.02 27.08 7.43
C VAL A 140 8.03 27.06 8.59
N THR A 141 8.48 27.38 9.80
CA THR A 141 7.65 27.23 11.01
C THR A 141 7.84 28.39 11.99
N ASN A 142 6.80 28.66 12.77
CA ASN A 142 6.91 29.47 13.98
C ASN A 142 6.78 28.63 15.26
N TYR A 143 7.11 27.34 15.18
CA TYR A 143 6.96 26.32 16.22
C TYR A 143 5.51 25.87 16.48
N ILE A 144 4.50 26.61 16.01
CA ILE A 144 3.08 26.26 16.13
C ILE A 144 2.46 25.98 14.77
N GLU A 145 2.70 26.86 13.80
CA GLU A 145 2.29 26.74 12.42
C GLU A 145 3.45 26.26 11.55
N PHE A 146 3.20 25.24 10.74
CA PHE A 146 4.16 24.61 9.84
C PHE A 146 3.68 24.74 8.40
N PHE A 147 4.55 25.25 7.54
CA PHE A 147 4.41 25.28 6.09
C PHE A 147 5.46 24.33 5.49
N ILE A 148 5.01 23.21 4.93
CA ILE A 148 5.88 22.15 4.42
C ILE A 148 5.79 22.14 2.90
N PHE A 149 6.90 22.51 2.26
CA PHE A 149 7.07 22.58 0.82
C PHE A 149 7.79 21.33 0.32
N ASP A 150 7.19 20.64 -0.65
CA ASP A 150 7.87 19.55 -1.35
C ASP A 150 9.06 20.13 -2.14
N ALA A 151 10.23 19.50 -2.04
CA ALA A 151 11.43 19.99 -2.71
C ALA A 151 11.23 20.16 -4.23
N ARG A 152 10.34 19.37 -4.85
CA ARG A 152 9.98 19.50 -6.27
C ARG A 152 9.30 20.82 -6.60
N GLU A 153 8.50 21.36 -5.69
CA GLU A 153 7.87 22.67 -5.86
C GLU A 153 8.92 23.78 -5.82
N ILE A 154 9.87 23.71 -4.88
CA ILE A 154 10.97 24.67 -4.79
C ILE A 154 11.88 24.60 -6.03
N GLU A 155 12.23 23.40 -6.47
CA GLU A 155 13.03 23.15 -7.67
C GLU A 155 12.36 23.77 -8.92
N ARG A 156 11.07 23.46 -9.14
CA ARG A 156 10.30 23.91 -10.31
C ARG A 156 10.07 25.43 -10.34
N HIS A 157 9.79 26.02 -9.18
CA HIS A 157 9.36 27.42 -9.11
C HIS A 157 10.52 28.40 -8.87
N PHE A 158 11.65 27.95 -8.30
CA PHE A 158 12.78 28.82 -7.97
C PHE A 158 14.10 28.34 -8.58
N TYR A 159 14.60 27.16 -8.20
CA TYR A 159 15.97 26.76 -8.55
C TYR A 159 16.18 26.55 -10.07
N SER A 160 15.19 25.99 -10.76
CA SER A 160 15.20 25.82 -12.22
C SER A 160 15.08 27.14 -13.01
N LYS A 161 14.84 28.27 -12.35
CA LYS A 161 14.69 29.58 -13.01
C LYS A 161 16.06 30.14 -13.36
N LYS A 162 16.48 29.93 -14.61
CA LYS A 162 17.79 30.32 -15.15
C LYS A 162 18.28 31.72 -14.73
N LYS A 163 17.39 32.74 -14.74
CA LYS A 163 17.74 34.12 -14.35
C LYS A 163 18.07 34.23 -12.85
N LEU A 164 17.26 33.59 -12.00
CA LEU A 164 17.45 33.58 -10.56
C LEU A 164 18.71 32.79 -10.19
N LEU A 165 18.86 31.57 -10.75
CA LEU A 165 20.03 30.72 -10.54
C LEU A 165 21.33 31.39 -11.00
N LYS A 166 21.33 32.03 -12.17
CA LYS A 166 22.49 32.81 -12.64
C LYS A 166 22.83 33.92 -11.65
N THR A 167 21.82 34.67 -11.18
CA THR A 167 22.03 35.77 -10.23
C THR A 167 22.62 35.26 -8.91
N TYR A 168 22.13 34.12 -8.44
CA TYR A 168 22.63 33.44 -7.25
C TYR A 168 24.10 33.03 -7.38
N ARG A 169 24.47 32.33 -8.46
CA ARG A 169 25.86 31.92 -8.73
C ARG A 169 26.82 33.10 -8.82
N GLN A 170 26.40 34.17 -9.50
CA GLN A 170 27.20 35.40 -9.59
C GLN A 170 27.42 36.04 -8.22
N TRP A 171 26.42 36.02 -7.34
CA TRP A 171 26.58 36.51 -5.97
C TRP A 171 27.52 35.61 -5.16
N LYS A 172 27.37 34.28 -5.26
CA LYS A 172 28.21 33.30 -4.55
C LYS A 172 29.67 33.31 -5.00
N ASN A 173 29.94 33.72 -6.23
CA ASN A 173 31.29 33.86 -6.81
C ASN A 173 31.87 35.29 -6.70
N ASP A 174 31.31 36.15 -5.82
CA ASP A 174 31.75 37.54 -5.63
C ASP A 174 31.69 38.43 -6.90
N GLU A 175 30.86 38.09 -7.88
CA GLU A 175 30.66 38.87 -9.12
C GLU A 175 29.56 39.96 -8.97
N LYS A 176 29.08 40.20 -7.75
CA LYS A 176 28.07 41.22 -7.42
C LYS A 176 28.65 42.30 -6.50
N VAL A 177 28.02 43.48 -6.53
CA VAL A 177 28.47 44.67 -5.79
C VAL A 177 28.42 44.47 -4.25
N SER A 178 27.66 43.50 -3.76
CA SER A 178 27.60 43.14 -2.34
C SER A 178 27.64 41.63 -2.17
N GLY A 179 28.55 41.13 -1.33
CA GLY A 179 28.62 39.72 -0.90
C GLY A 179 27.74 39.41 0.32
N LYS A 180 26.98 40.38 0.84
CA LYS A 180 26.08 40.16 1.99
C LYS A 180 24.87 39.33 1.59
N THR A 181 24.37 38.49 2.51
CA THR A 181 23.16 37.68 2.32
C THR A 181 21.90 38.52 2.08
N ASP A 182 21.82 39.73 2.65
CA ASP A 182 20.70 40.65 2.39
C ASP A 182 20.49 40.95 0.90
N PHE A 183 21.57 40.93 0.10
CA PHE A 183 21.46 41.10 -1.35
C PHE A 183 20.65 39.98 -1.98
N ILE A 184 20.91 38.71 -1.62
CA ILE A 184 20.21 37.58 -2.22
C ILE A 184 18.78 37.47 -1.70
N TYR A 185 18.52 37.83 -0.44
CA TYR A 185 17.17 37.90 0.11
C TYR A 185 16.30 38.89 -0.65
N GLN A 186 16.81 40.09 -0.94
CA GLN A 186 16.10 41.07 -1.78
C GLN A 186 15.83 40.56 -3.21
N LYS A 187 16.70 39.70 -3.76
CA LYS A 187 16.46 39.08 -5.08
C LYS A 187 15.39 38.02 -5.03
N PHE A 188 15.33 37.20 -3.98
CA PHE A 188 14.21 36.29 -3.76
C PHE A 188 12.91 37.07 -3.55
N GLU A 189 12.93 38.13 -2.74
CA GLU A 189 11.77 38.99 -2.49
C GLU A 189 11.20 39.57 -3.80
N ALA A 190 12.05 40.18 -4.62
CA ALA A 190 11.65 40.74 -5.91
C ALA A 190 11.09 39.66 -6.84
N PHE A 191 11.74 38.49 -6.90
CA PHE A 191 11.30 37.38 -7.73
C PHE A 191 9.91 36.85 -7.30
N ILE A 192 9.67 36.75 -5.99
CA ILE A 192 8.37 36.30 -5.46
C ILE A 192 7.26 37.32 -5.78
N ASN A 193 7.56 38.62 -5.68
CA ASN A 193 6.60 39.69 -6.00
C ASN A 193 6.22 39.72 -7.49
N GLU A 194 7.18 39.45 -8.38
CA GLU A 194 6.97 39.43 -9.84
C GLU A 194 6.37 38.11 -10.35
N SER A 195 6.31 37.07 -9.51
CA SER A 195 5.88 35.74 -9.91
C SER A 195 4.38 35.55 -9.75
N ASP A 196 3.69 35.07 -10.79
CA ASP A 196 2.28 34.63 -10.71
C ASP A 196 2.14 33.14 -10.36
N ALA A 197 3.20 32.51 -9.83
CA ALA A 197 3.16 31.09 -9.49
C ALA A 197 2.18 30.79 -8.34
N ASP A 198 1.42 29.71 -8.53
CA ASP A 198 0.72 28.99 -7.47
C ASP A 198 1.61 27.85 -6.96
N ILE A 199 1.95 27.88 -5.68
CA ILE A 199 2.81 26.88 -5.05
C ILE A 199 1.98 26.06 -4.08
N THR A 200 2.03 24.74 -4.25
CA THR A 200 1.33 23.83 -3.34
C THR A 200 2.14 23.64 -2.05
N VAL A 201 1.50 23.85 -0.90
CA VAL A 201 2.15 23.70 0.41
C VAL A 201 1.23 22.98 1.38
N THR A 202 1.77 22.11 2.24
CA THR A 202 0.99 21.54 3.34
C THR A 202 1.05 22.50 4.53
N HIS A 203 -0.11 22.92 5.03
CA HIS A 203 -0.20 23.78 6.21
C HIS A 203 -0.76 23.02 7.40
N ALA A 204 -0.04 23.05 8.51
CA ALA A 204 -0.46 22.50 9.80
C ALA A 204 -0.40 23.59 10.86
N ASP A 205 -1.40 23.63 11.73
CA ASP A 205 -1.45 24.51 12.89
C ASP A 205 -1.70 23.63 14.11
N LEU A 206 -0.66 23.44 14.93
CA LEU A 206 -0.68 22.51 16.05
C LEU A 206 -1.63 22.95 17.17
N SER A 207 -1.93 24.25 17.27
CA SER A 207 -2.87 24.76 18.28
C SER A 207 -4.27 24.14 18.11
N LYS A 208 -4.64 23.77 16.88
CA LYS A 208 -5.92 23.10 16.57
C LYS A 208 -6.01 21.66 17.07
N TYR A 209 -4.90 21.06 17.47
CA TYR A 209 -4.80 19.67 17.95
C TYR A 209 -4.54 19.58 19.45
N GLN A 210 -4.28 20.70 20.15
CA GLN A 210 -3.86 20.72 21.56
C GLN A 210 -4.84 19.95 22.47
N LYS A 211 -6.15 20.16 22.28
CA LYS A 211 -7.18 19.47 23.06
C LYS A 211 -7.19 17.96 22.82
N GLN A 212 -7.02 17.53 21.58
CA GLN A 212 -7.01 16.12 21.20
C GLN A 212 -5.72 15.41 21.65
N LEU A 213 -4.59 16.11 21.61
CA LEU A 213 -3.30 15.60 22.08
C LEU A 213 -3.31 15.39 23.60
N ALA A 214 -3.87 16.34 24.35
CA ALA A 214 -3.97 16.29 25.82
C ALA A 214 -5.10 15.37 26.35
N ALA A 215 -6.00 14.89 25.49
CA ALA A 215 -7.10 14.02 25.89
C ALA A 215 -6.60 12.59 26.20
N GLU A 216 -7.29 11.94 27.14
CA GLU A 216 -7.09 10.51 27.44
C GLU A 216 -7.24 9.64 26.18
N ALA A 217 -6.60 8.47 26.18
CA ALA A 217 -6.62 7.56 25.04
C ALA A 217 -8.05 7.14 24.69
N ASN A 218 -8.46 7.44 23.47
CA ASN A 218 -9.78 7.11 22.94
C ASN A 218 -9.64 6.86 21.44
N GLU A 219 -9.97 5.66 20.98
CA GLU A 219 -9.70 5.25 19.60
C GLU A 219 -10.32 6.17 18.54
N GLU A 220 -11.56 6.61 18.72
CA GLU A 220 -12.25 7.45 17.73
C GLU A 220 -11.65 8.86 17.68
N SER A 221 -11.28 9.42 18.83
CA SER A 221 -10.58 10.71 18.90
C SER A 221 -9.16 10.61 18.35
N ASP A 222 -8.43 9.56 18.71
CA ASP A 222 -7.04 9.35 18.34
C ASP A 222 -6.87 9.09 16.84
N LYS A 223 -7.86 8.47 16.18
CA LYS A 223 -7.87 8.31 14.71
C LYS A 223 -7.74 9.66 13.99
N LYS A 224 -8.23 10.76 14.58
CA LYS A 224 -8.10 12.12 14.01
C LYS A 224 -6.67 12.68 14.09
N LEU A 225 -5.81 12.11 14.93
CA LEU A 225 -4.40 12.48 15.05
C LEU A 225 -3.50 11.73 14.06
N ILE A 226 -3.98 10.67 13.40
CA ILE A 226 -3.19 9.89 12.44
C ILE A 226 -2.58 10.76 11.33
N PRO A 227 -3.31 11.69 10.67
CA PRO A 227 -2.70 12.56 9.66
C PRO A 227 -1.58 13.43 10.24
N LEU A 228 -1.73 13.90 11.47
CA LEU A 228 -0.72 14.73 12.14
C LEU A 228 0.53 13.93 12.51
N TYR A 229 0.35 12.73 13.07
CA TYR A 229 1.44 11.77 13.31
C TYR A 229 2.22 11.54 12.02
N LYS A 230 1.51 11.24 10.93
CA LYS A 230 2.10 10.95 9.62
C LYS A 230 2.81 12.15 9.00
N LEU A 231 2.36 13.37 9.29
CA LEU A 231 2.99 14.59 8.80
C LEU A 231 4.44 14.71 9.24
N PHE A 232 4.76 14.37 10.49
CA PHE A 232 6.12 14.48 11.03
C PHE A 232 6.95 13.21 10.91
N SER A 233 6.30 12.11 10.51
CA SER A 233 6.94 10.82 10.34
C SER A 233 8.03 10.80 9.25
N PRO A 234 8.94 9.83 9.31
CA PRO A 234 9.97 9.65 8.30
C PRO A 234 9.40 9.37 6.90
N GLU A 235 8.27 8.64 6.82
CA GLU A 235 7.64 8.32 5.53
C GLU A 235 7.16 9.58 4.79
N HIS A 236 6.84 10.65 5.51
CA HIS A 236 6.41 11.91 4.89
C HIS A 236 7.54 12.94 4.71
N LEU A 237 8.28 13.25 5.78
CA LEU A 237 9.27 14.35 5.74
C LEU A 237 10.53 13.95 4.97
N VAL A 238 11.08 12.75 5.22
CA VAL A 238 12.26 12.25 4.50
C VAL A 238 11.91 11.28 3.37
N LYS A 239 10.61 11.14 3.05
CA LYS A 239 10.09 10.26 1.99
C LYS A 239 10.58 8.82 2.12
N LYS A 240 10.67 8.30 3.35
CA LYS A 240 11.01 6.90 3.60
C LYS A 240 9.95 5.99 2.96
N ASN A 241 10.38 4.94 2.27
CA ASN A 241 9.47 3.96 1.68
C ASN A 241 8.67 3.23 2.78
N PHE A 242 7.39 2.97 2.52
CA PHE A 242 6.48 2.27 3.43
C PHE A 242 5.84 1.06 2.76
N ALA A 243 5.41 0.08 3.56
CA ALA A 243 4.97 -1.24 3.10
C ALA A 243 3.71 -1.27 2.20
N ASN A 244 2.98 -0.15 2.10
CA ASN A 244 1.89 0.00 1.12
C ASN A 244 2.39 0.35 -0.29
N ASP A 245 3.69 0.25 -0.55
CA ASP A 245 4.15 -0.07 -1.90
C ASP A 245 3.69 -1.50 -2.18
N SER A 246 2.45 -1.61 -2.68
CA SER A 246 1.63 -2.81 -2.91
C SER A 246 2.33 -3.96 -3.63
N ASN A 247 3.55 -3.71 -4.13
CA ASN A 247 4.39 -4.62 -4.89
C ASN A 247 5.56 -5.24 -4.10
N SER A 248 5.69 -4.93 -2.80
CA SER A 248 6.81 -5.44 -1.99
C SER A 248 6.50 -6.78 -1.32
N LEU A 249 7.11 -7.86 -1.83
CA LEU A 249 6.99 -9.23 -1.27
C LEU A 249 7.47 -9.31 0.19
N ASP A 250 6.60 -9.76 1.11
CA ASP A 250 7.05 -10.14 2.46
C ASP A 250 7.86 -11.45 2.39
N LYS A 251 9.19 -11.31 2.54
CA LYS A 251 10.12 -12.43 2.43
C LYS A 251 9.94 -13.45 3.56
N GLY A 252 9.41 -13.06 4.72
CA GLY A 252 9.20 -13.98 5.84
C GLY A 252 8.07 -14.95 5.50
N PHE A 253 6.90 -14.39 5.19
CA PHE A 253 5.70 -15.08 4.75
C PHE A 253 5.99 -15.95 3.53
N TYR A 254 6.62 -15.39 2.49
CA TYR A 254 6.91 -16.11 1.25
C TYR A 254 7.78 -17.36 1.47
N ASN A 255 8.91 -17.22 2.17
CA ASN A 255 9.82 -18.35 2.37
C ASN A 255 9.21 -19.42 3.29
N GLU A 256 8.44 -19.02 4.30
CA GLU A 256 7.74 -19.97 5.16
C GLU A 256 6.59 -20.68 4.44
N LEU A 257 5.87 -19.99 3.56
CA LEU A 257 4.86 -20.61 2.70
C LEU A 257 5.50 -21.63 1.74
N LEU A 258 6.61 -21.31 1.08
CA LEU A 258 7.32 -22.28 0.22
C LEU A 258 7.74 -23.53 1.01
N HIS A 259 8.19 -23.36 2.25
CA HIS A 259 8.51 -24.49 3.14
C HIS A 259 7.30 -25.39 3.42
N ILE A 260 6.13 -24.81 3.72
CA ILE A 260 4.89 -25.56 3.93
C ILE A 260 4.48 -26.33 2.66
N LEU A 261 4.67 -25.72 1.48
CA LEU A 261 4.37 -26.36 0.20
C LEU A 261 5.36 -27.49 -0.15
N GLY A 262 6.61 -27.42 0.30
CA GLY A 262 7.67 -28.35 -0.11
C GLY A 262 8.52 -27.84 -1.28
N LEU A 263 8.61 -26.52 -1.43
CA LEU A 263 9.29 -25.82 -2.52
C LEU A 263 10.47 -24.97 -2.02
N GLN A 264 11.36 -24.60 -2.93
CA GLN A 264 12.43 -23.63 -2.68
C GLN A 264 12.63 -22.69 -3.88
N GLU A 265 13.06 -21.46 -3.61
CA GLU A 265 13.52 -20.51 -4.63
C GLU A 265 15.03 -20.68 -4.85
N VAL A 266 15.45 -21.01 -6.07
CA VAL A 266 16.85 -21.10 -6.48
C VAL A 266 17.20 -20.00 -7.48
N LYS A 267 18.47 -19.58 -7.49
CA LYS A 267 18.98 -18.61 -8.46
C LYS A 267 19.75 -19.35 -9.55
N GLU A 268 19.24 -19.34 -10.77
CA GLU A 268 19.86 -19.97 -11.93
C GLU A 268 20.00 -18.98 -13.08
N LYS A 269 21.22 -18.80 -13.63
CA LYS A 269 21.53 -17.93 -14.77
C LYS A 269 20.99 -16.48 -14.68
N GLY A 270 20.82 -15.96 -13.47
CA GLY A 270 20.29 -14.61 -13.22
C GLY A 270 18.79 -14.55 -12.96
N SER A 271 18.05 -15.61 -13.24
CA SER A 271 16.62 -15.77 -12.93
C SER A 271 16.42 -16.47 -11.59
N ARG A 272 15.29 -16.20 -10.95
CA ARG A 272 14.84 -16.91 -9.74
C ARG A 272 13.77 -17.90 -10.15
N LEU A 273 14.00 -19.18 -9.87
CA LEU A 273 13.11 -20.27 -10.22
C LEU A 273 12.60 -20.95 -8.95
N ILE A 274 11.35 -21.38 -9.00
CA ILE A 274 10.76 -22.21 -7.95
C ILE A 274 10.93 -23.66 -8.35
N GLN A 275 11.42 -24.49 -7.43
CA GLN A 275 11.61 -25.91 -7.69
C GLN A 275 11.28 -26.75 -6.46
N ARG A 276 11.03 -28.04 -6.71
CA ARG A 276 10.91 -29.05 -5.67
C ARG A 276 12.21 -29.17 -4.88
N LEU A 277 12.11 -29.45 -3.59
CA LEU A 277 13.27 -29.71 -2.74
C LEU A 277 14.10 -30.90 -3.26
N PRO A 278 15.44 -30.86 -3.09
CA PRO A 278 16.31 -32.00 -3.36
C PRO A 278 15.85 -33.24 -2.57
N LYS A 279 16.01 -34.45 -3.13
CA LYS A 279 15.48 -35.70 -2.53
C LYS A 279 15.80 -35.89 -1.04
N LYS A 280 16.96 -35.42 -0.56
CA LYS A 280 17.39 -35.55 0.85
C LYS A 280 16.72 -34.55 1.80
N GLU A 281 16.12 -33.50 1.26
CA GLU A 281 15.51 -32.39 2.00
C GLU A 281 13.98 -32.38 1.85
N ARG A 282 13.41 -33.30 1.07
CA ARG A 282 11.96 -33.46 0.93
C ARG A 282 11.37 -33.92 2.26
N HIS A 283 10.29 -33.28 2.68
CA HIS A 283 9.55 -33.62 3.88
C HIS A 283 8.19 -34.19 3.51
N ARG A 284 7.91 -35.43 3.92
CA ARG A 284 6.62 -36.12 3.69
C ARG A 284 5.40 -35.30 4.15
N GLY A 285 5.57 -34.51 5.21
CA GLY A 285 4.54 -33.60 5.71
C GLY A 285 4.17 -32.47 4.74
N SER A 286 5.11 -31.99 3.92
CA SER A 286 4.82 -30.87 3.03
C SER A 286 3.70 -31.20 2.04
N LEU A 287 2.89 -30.20 1.67
CA LEU A 287 1.66 -30.40 0.90
C LEU A 287 1.92 -31.12 -0.42
N ILE A 288 3.00 -30.78 -1.13
CA ILE A 288 3.35 -31.43 -2.39
C ILE A 288 3.76 -32.87 -2.18
N GLU A 289 4.58 -33.19 -1.18
CA GLU A 289 5.02 -34.57 -0.95
C GLU A 289 3.87 -35.46 -0.47
N ASN A 290 2.99 -34.94 0.39
CA ASN A 290 1.76 -35.62 0.81
C ASN A 290 0.88 -35.93 -0.40
N THR A 291 0.67 -34.95 -1.28
CA THR A 291 -0.10 -35.14 -2.53
C THR A 291 0.54 -36.16 -3.46
N ILE A 292 1.85 -36.07 -3.70
CA ILE A 292 2.59 -37.01 -4.58
C ILE A 292 2.49 -38.44 -4.06
N GLU A 293 2.55 -38.63 -2.75
CA GLU A 293 2.46 -39.95 -2.16
C GLU A 293 1.11 -40.61 -2.46
N ILE A 294 0.03 -39.87 -2.31
CA ILE A 294 -1.32 -40.38 -2.59
C ILE A 294 -1.52 -40.61 -4.09
N LEU A 295 -1.10 -39.66 -4.93
CA LEU A 295 -1.15 -39.82 -6.40
C LEU A 295 -0.41 -41.07 -6.86
N ARG A 296 0.75 -41.36 -6.26
CA ARG A 296 1.62 -42.48 -6.62
C ARG A 296 1.03 -43.83 -6.17
N TYR A 297 0.57 -43.94 -4.93
CA TYR A 297 0.18 -45.24 -4.36
C TYR A 297 -1.27 -45.63 -4.61
N ASP A 298 -2.16 -44.65 -4.80
CA ASP A 298 -3.59 -44.91 -5.06
C ASP A 298 -3.91 -44.96 -6.57
N GLN A 299 -2.87 -44.96 -7.42
CA GLN A 299 -2.96 -45.11 -8.89
C GLN A 299 -3.80 -44.05 -9.63
N HIS A 300 -4.00 -42.88 -9.02
CA HIS A 300 -4.76 -41.76 -9.61
C HIS A 300 -4.13 -41.19 -10.89
N MET A 301 -2.82 -41.37 -11.10
CA MET A 301 -2.14 -40.90 -12.30
C MET A 301 -2.58 -41.59 -13.59
N ASN A 302 -3.21 -42.77 -13.51
CA ASN A 302 -3.74 -43.48 -14.69
C ASN A 302 -4.84 -42.68 -15.42
N GLU A 303 -5.50 -41.77 -14.71
CA GLU A 303 -6.60 -40.95 -15.26
C GLU A 303 -6.09 -39.66 -15.92
N VAL A 304 -4.82 -39.27 -15.72
CA VAL A 304 -4.22 -38.03 -16.27
C VAL A 304 -3.48 -38.33 -17.58
N ARG A 305 -4.25 -38.63 -18.63
CA ARG A 305 -3.71 -39.12 -19.92
C ARG A 305 -2.83 -38.11 -20.68
N ASP A 306 -2.92 -36.83 -20.35
CA ASP A 306 -2.17 -35.73 -20.94
C ASP A 306 -0.93 -35.31 -20.12
N ALA A 307 -0.66 -35.97 -18.97
CA ALA A 307 0.48 -35.64 -18.11
C ALA A 307 1.82 -35.66 -18.86
N THR A 308 2.03 -36.62 -19.75
CA THR A 308 3.26 -36.72 -20.55
C THR A 308 3.44 -35.53 -21.49
N VAL A 309 2.35 -34.96 -22.03
CA VAL A 309 2.38 -33.79 -22.91
C VAL A 309 2.76 -32.53 -22.14
N HIS A 310 2.25 -32.39 -20.91
CA HIS A 310 2.43 -31.17 -20.11
C HIS A 310 3.71 -31.18 -19.25
N TYR A 311 4.15 -32.35 -18.79
CA TYR A 311 5.23 -32.46 -17.81
C TYR A 311 6.42 -33.30 -18.27
N GLY A 312 6.34 -33.97 -19.43
CA GLY A 312 7.41 -34.81 -19.98
C GLY A 312 7.28 -36.28 -19.61
N ASP A 313 8.28 -37.09 -19.99
CA ASP A 313 8.21 -38.55 -19.92
C ASP A 313 8.51 -39.14 -18.52
N GLU A 314 9.18 -38.39 -17.65
CA GLU A 314 9.61 -38.86 -16.33
C GLU A 314 8.45 -38.86 -15.32
N GLU A 315 8.19 -40.00 -14.68
CA GLU A 315 7.09 -40.17 -13.72
C GLU A 315 7.17 -39.19 -12.54
N ASP A 316 8.38 -38.92 -12.00
CA ASP A 316 8.56 -37.98 -10.87
C ASP A 316 8.23 -36.53 -11.28
N ASP A 317 8.46 -36.17 -12.55
CA ASP A 317 8.14 -34.85 -13.09
C ASP A 317 6.64 -34.70 -13.36
N GLN A 318 5.98 -35.76 -13.86
CA GLN A 318 4.53 -35.82 -14.01
C GLN A 318 3.81 -35.71 -12.67
N LEU A 319 4.23 -36.53 -11.68
CA LEU A 319 3.68 -36.49 -10.32
C LEU A 319 3.87 -35.12 -9.67
N PHE A 320 5.06 -34.53 -9.81
CA PHE A 320 5.31 -33.20 -9.29
C PHE A 320 4.45 -32.13 -9.97
N GLY A 321 4.33 -32.16 -11.30
CA GLY A 321 3.51 -31.21 -12.05
C GLY A 321 2.04 -31.24 -11.64
N VAL A 322 1.45 -32.44 -11.57
CA VAL A 322 0.06 -32.64 -11.13
C VAL A 322 -0.13 -32.22 -9.67
N ALA A 323 0.76 -32.65 -8.77
CA ALA A 323 0.69 -32.27 -7.36
C ALA A 323 0.83 -30.75 -7.15
N LEU A 324 1.73 -30.10 -7.89
CA LEU A 324 1.91 -28.66 -7.82
C LEU A 324 0.64 -27.91 -8.26
N GLU A 325 0.00 -28.33 -9.35
CA GLU A 325 -1.24 -27.71 -9.85
C GLU A 325 -2.41 -27.86 -8.86
N LEU A 326 -2.58 -29.05 -8.28
CA LEU A 326 -3.57 -29.31 -7.23
C LEU A 326 -3.32 -28.45 -6.00
N VAL A 327 -2.08 -28.46 -5.48
CA VAL A 327 -1.69 -27.70 -4.29
C VAL A 327 -1.84 -26.19 -4.51
N ILE A 328 -1.46 -25.67 -5.69
CA ILE A 328 -1.69 -24.25 -6.02
C ILE A 328 -3.19 -23.93 -5.99
N THR A 329 -4.02 -24.78 -6.58
CA THR A 329 -5.48 -24.60 -6.60
C THR A 329 -6.06 -24.57 -5.18
N TRP A 330 -5.68 -25.53 -4.34
CA TRP A 330 -6.11 -25.60 -2.95
C TRP A 330 -5.62 -24.42 -2.12
N MET A 331 -4.35 -24.05 -2.26
CA MET A 331 -3.79 -22.92 -1.53
C MET A 331 -4.41 -21.60 -1.93
N ASN A 332 -4.77 -21.44 -3.21
CA ASN A 332 -5.48 -20.25 -3.67
C ASN A 332 -6.84 -20.13 -2.98
N ARG A 333 -7.58 -21.25 -2.84
CA ARG A 333 -8.83 -21.30 -2.08
C ARG A 333 -8.62 -21.00 -0.60
N VAL A 334 -7.62 -21.59 0.06
CA VAL A 334 -7.32 -21.33 1.49
C VAL A 334 -6.99 -19.86 1.72
N LEU A 335 -6.15 -19.26 0.89
CA LEU A 335 -5.78 -17.85 1.02
C LEU A 335 -6.94 -16.92 0.73
N PHE A 336 -7.79 -17.26 -0.25
CA PHE A 336 -9.05 -16.54 -0.47
C PHE A 336 -9.97 -16.62 0.74
N LEU A 337 -10.13 -17.80 1.34
CA LEU A 337 -10.90 -17.98 2.58
C LEU A 337 -10.35 -17.09 3.70
N LYS A 338 -9.03 -16.97 3.82
CA LYS A 338 -8.40 -16.13 4.86
C LYS A 338 -8.65 -14.64 4.63
N LEU A 339 -8.57 -14.17 3.38
CA LEU A 339 -8.97 -12.81 3.02
C LEU A 339 -10.45 -12.56 3.32
N MET A 340 -11.33 -13.49 2.94
CA MET A 340 -12.76 -13.41 3.16
C MET A 340 -13.09 -13.38 4.67
N GLU A 341 -12.47 -14.24 5.47
CA GLU A 341 -12.60 -14.24 6.93
C GLU A 341 -12.27 -12.87 7.51
N ALA A 342 -11.13 -12.29 7.12
CA ALA A 342 -10.70 -10.99 7.60
C ALA A 342 -11.69 -9.87 7.21
N GLN A 343 -12.28 -9.91 6.01
CA GLN A 343 -13.34 -8.98 5.61
C GLN A 343 -14.62 -9.16 6.42
N LEU A 344 -15.04 -10.42 6.63
CA LEU A 344 -16.27 -10.71 7.38
C LEU A 344 -16.14 -10.28 8.83
N LEU A 345 -14.97 -10.51 9.45
CA LEU A 345 -14.67 -9.98 10.78
C LEU A 345 -14.78 -8.44 10.79
N ALA A 346 -14.13 -7.76 9.85
CA ALA A 346 -14.18 -6.29 9.78
C ALA A 346 -15.62 -5.76 9.64
N TYR A 347 -16.41 -6.29 8.70
CA TYR A 347 -17.79 -5.87 8.47
C TYR A 347 -18.72 -6.12 9.66
N HIS A 348 -18.36 -7.05 10.54
CA HIS A 348 -19.15 -7.43 11.70
C HIS A 348 -18.48 -7.09 13.02
N GLN A 349 -17.70 -6.00 13.06
CA GLN A 349 -17.10 -5.46 14.29
C GLN A 349 -16.24 -6.49 15.04
N TYR A 350 -15.53 -7.33 14.30
CA TYR A 350 -14.66 -8.40 14.78
C TYR A 350 -15.37 -9.43 15.68
N ASP A 351 -16.65 -9.70 15.40
CA ASP A 351 -17.38 -10.81 16.02
C ASP A 351 -16.73 -12.16 15.65
N GLU A 352 -16.18 -12.85 16.66
CA GLU A 352 -15.45 -14.11 16.53
C GLU A 352 -16.24 -15.21 15.81
N LYS A 353 -17.58 -15.14 15.73
CA LYS A 353 -18.35 -16.12 14.95
C LYS A 353 -17.98 -16.11 13.46
N PHE A 354 -17.40 -15.02 12.95
CA PHE A 354 -16.92 -14.92 11.57
C PHE A 354 -15.46 -15.36 11.40
N LYS A 355 -14.80 -15.79 12.47
CA LYS A 355 -13.49 -16.45 12.42
C LYS A 355 -13.72 -17.97 12.29
N PHE A 356 -13.61 -18.48 11.07
CA PHE A 356 -13.98 -19.86 10.73
C PHE A 356 -12.81 -20.69 10.17
N LEU A 357 -11.66 -20.09 9.88
CA LEU A 357 -10.49 -20.71 9.27
C LEU A 357 -9.35 -20.87 10.30
N SER A 358 -9.67 -21.52 11.42
CA SER A 358 -8.71 -21.90 12.47
C SER A 358 -8.69 -23.41 12.66
N TYR A 359 -7.63 -23.94 13.25
CA TYR A 359 -7.51 -25.39 13.49
C TYR A 359 -8.55 -25.91 14.48
N GLU A 360 -9.05 -25.07 15.39
CA GLU A 360 -10.15 -25.43 16.29
C GLU A 360 -11.48 -25.66 15.54
N THR A 361 -11.61 -25.07 14.35
CA THR A 361 -12.82 -25.19 13.51
C THR A 361 -12.63 -26.18 12.37
N ILE A 362 -11.43 -26.22 11.79
CA ILE A 362 -11.02 -27.00 10.61
C ILE A 362 -9.79 -27.84 11.00
N ASP A 363 -10.05 -28.93 11.72
CA ASP A 363 -9.02 -29.82 12.27
C ASP A 363 -8.59 -30.93 11.29
N GLU A 364 -9.33 -31.14 10.20
CA GLU A 364 -9.07 -32.14 9.17
C GLU A 364 -9.26 -31.58 7.75
N TYR A 365 -8.61 -32.18 6.76
CA TYR A 365 -8.73 -31.75 5.36
C TYR A 365 -10.15 -31.97 4.79
N ASP A 366 -10.94 -32.90 5.34
CA ASP A 366 -12.35 -33.08 4.95
C ASP A 366 -13.22 -31.86 5.33
N GLU A 367 -12.93 -31.21 6.45
CA GLU A 367 -13.62 -29.98 6.85
C GLU A 367 -13.29 -28.82 5.89
N LEU A 368 -12.03 -28.73 5.46
CA LEU A 368 -11.62 -27.76 4.45
C LEU A 368 -12.28 -28.04 3.09
N ASN A 369 -12.40 -29.32 2.72
CA ASN A 369 -13.10 -29.75 1.51
C ASN A 369 -14.61 -29.40 1.56
N LYS A 370 -15.26 -29.54 2.72
CA LYS A 370 -16.64 -29.10 2.94
C LYS A 370 -16.78 -27.59 2.78
N LEU A 371 -15.85 -26.79 3.31
CA LEU A 371 -15.84 -25.34 3.08
C LEU A 371 -15.79 -25.01 1.58
N PHE A 372 -14.93 -25.69 0.82
CA PHE A 372 -14.81 -25.45 -0.62
C PHE A 372 -16.11 -25.77 -1.36
N PHE A 373 -16.57 -27.02 -1.26
CA PHE A 373 -17.57 -27.54 -2.20
C PHE A 373 -19.00 -27.60 -1.64
N ARG A 374 -19.18 -27.45 -0.32
CA ARG A 374 -20.50 -27.51 0.33
C ARG A 374 -20.92 -26.20 0.99
N VAL A 375 -20.00 -25.25 1.14
CA VAL A 375 -20.30 -23.90 1.63
C VAL A 375 -20.15 -22.87 0.52
N LEU A 376 -18.97 -22.73 -0.07
CA LEU A 376 -18.72 -21.65 -1.04
C LEU A 376 -19.17 -21.94 -2.46
N ALA A 377 -19.25 -23.21 -2.85
CA ALA A 377 -19.80 -23.60 -4.16
C ALA A 377 -21.35 -23.65 -4.19
N LEU A 378 -22.03 -23.57 -3.04
CA LEU A 378 -23.49 -23.72 -2.93
C LEU A 378 -24.16 -22.47 -2.35
N ARG A 379 -25.34 -22.13 -2.89
CA ARG A 379 -26.18 -21.06 -2.32
C ARG A 379 -26.65 -21.47 -0.93
N ASN A 380 -26.81 -20.52 -0.01
CA ASN A 380 -27.17 -20.81 1.39
C ASN A 380 -28.41 -21.70 1.52
N GLN A 381 -29.41 -21.56 0.64
CA GLN A 381 -30.65 -22.34 0.67
C GLN A 381 -30.48 -23.79 0.20
N GLU A 382 -29.40 -24.09 -0.53
CA GLU A 382 -29.08 -25.41 -1.10
C GLU A 382 -28.15 -26.22 -0.19
N ARG A 383 -27.65 -25.62 0.90
CA ARG A 383 -26.70 -26.27 1.81
C ARG A 383 -27.38 -27.35 2.65
N PRO A 384 -26.71 -28.48 2.91
CA PRO A 384 -27.19 -29.48 3.86
C PRO A 384 -27.41 -28.88 5.26
N ALA A 385 -28.40 -29.38 6.02
CA ALA A 385 -28.75 -28.84 7.34
C ALA A 385 -27.56 -28.77 8.32
N SER A 386 -26.71 -29.81 8.35
CA SER A 386 -25.51 -29.83 9.20
C SER A 386 -24.46 -28.79 8.81
N VAL A 387 -24.34 -28.49 7.52
CA VAL A 387 -23.45 -27.44 7.00
C VAL A 387 -24.03 -26.07 7.30
N GLN A 388 -25.35 -25.91 7.18
CA GLN A 388 -26.05 -24.67 7.47
C GLN A 388 -25.95 -24.28 8.95
N GLU A 389 -26.00 -25.25 9.85
CA GLU A 389 -25.85 -25.03 11.30
C GLU A 389 -24.45 -24.49 11.66
N ARG A 390 -23.39 -25.06 11.07
CA ARG A 390 -22.00 -24.63 11.36
C ARG A 390 -21.55 -23.40 10.57
N PHE A 391 -21.91 -23.31 9.29
CA PHE A 391 -21.37 -22.31 8.35
C PHE A 391 -22.44 -21.41 7.70
N GLY A 392 -23.66 -21.39 8.23
CA GLY A 392 -24.77 -20.60 7.66
C GLY A 392 -24.55 -19.09 7.66
N HIS A 393 -23.65 -18.60 8.50
CA HIS A 393 -23.24 -17.20 8.58
C HIS A 393 -22.23 -16.80 7.48
N ILE A 394 -21.64 -17.77 6.77
CA ILE A 394 -20.71 -17.52 5.65
C ILE A 394 -21.53 -17.30 4.36
N PRO A 395 -21.33 -16.19 3.63
CA PRO A 395 -22.06 -15.91 2.40
C PRO A 395 -21.66 -16.85 1.26
N TYR A 396 -22.54 -16.95 0.25
CA TYR A 396 -22.20 -17.54 -1.05
C TYR A 396 -21.57 -16.48 -1.95
N LEU A 397 -20.50 -16.83 -2.67
CA LEU A 397 -19.72 -15.86 -3.47
C LEU A 397 -19.73 -16.11 -4.98
N ASN A 398 -20.59 -16.99 -5.50
CA ASN A 398 -20.75 -17.27 -6.95
C ASN A 398 -19.42 -17.25 -7.73
N SER A 399 -18.44 -17.99 -7.23
CA SER A 399 -17.08 -17.97 -7.74
C SER A 399 -16.70 -19.33 -8.28
N SER A 400 -16.28 -19.38 -9.54
CA SER A 400 -15.74 -20.57 -10.18
C SER A 400 -14.46 -21.07 -9.49
N LEU A 401 -13.83 -20.25 -8.65
CA LEU A 401 -12.71 -20.66 -7.79
C LEU A 401 -13.06 -21.90 -6.94
N PHE A 402 -14.32 -22.04 -6.53
CA PHE A 402 -14.80 -23.14 -5.69
C PHE A 402 -15.50 -24.25 -6.49
N ASP A 403 -15.52 -24.17 -7.81
CA ASP A 403 -15.92 -25.29 -8.64
C ASP A 403 -14.80 -26.34 -8.62
N SER A 404 -15.20 -27.61 -8.52
CA SER A 404 -14.24 -28.71 -8.56
C SER A 404 -13.64 -28.83 -9.96
N THR A 405 -12.32 -28.70 -10.05
CA THR A 405 -11.56 -28.72 -11.31
C THR A 405 -11.56 -30.11 -11.93
N ARG A 406 -11.18 -30.21 -13.21
CA ARG A 406 -11.01 -31.51 -13.89
C ARG A 406 -10.02 -32.39 -13.12
N LEU A 407 -8.86 -31.85 -12.76
CA LEU A 407 -7.78 -32.58 -12.12
C LEU A 407 -8.20 -33.12 -10.75
N GLU A 408 -8.91 -32.33 -9.93
CA GLU A 408 -9.44 -32.78 -8.64
C GLU A 408 -10.49 -33.89 -8.78
N LYS A 409 -11.30 -33.87 -9.84
CA LYS A 409 -12.30 -34.91 -10.12
C LYS A 409 -11.68 -36.21 -10.60
N THR A 410 -10.61 -36.14 -11.38
CA THR A 410 -9.95 -37.30 -11.97
C THR A 410 -8.86 -37.90 -11.09
N THR A 411 -8.33 -37.14 -10.14
CA THR A 411 -7.26 -37.59 -9.25
C THR A 411 -7.71 -37.60 -7.79
N ILE A 412 -7.47 -36.51 -7.07
CA ILE A 412 -7.70 -36.39 -5.64
C ILE A 412 -8.25 -35.00 -5.32
N GLN A 413 -9.18 -34.93 -4.37
CA GLN A 413 -9.59 -33.71 -3.69
C GLN A 413 -8.77 -33.51 -2.41
N ILE A 414 -8.73 -32.28 -1.88
CA ILE A 414 -7.94 -31.97 -0.68
C ILE A 414 -8.26 -32.88 0.52
N SER A 415 -9.50 -33.37 0.64
CA SER A 415 -9.92 -34.31 1.69
C SER A 415 -9.17 -35.64 1.69
N GLY A 416 -8.44 -35.98 0.62
CA GLY A 416 -7.64 -37.20 0.56
C GLY A 416 -6.25 -37.08 1.19
N LEU A 417 -5.81 -35.88 1.57
CA LEU A 417 -4.50 -35.66 2.19
C LEU A 417 -4.40 -36.30 3.59
N ASP A 418 -3.20 -36.78 3.96
CA ASP A 418 -2.99 -37.40 5.28
C ASP A 418 -2.99 -36.34 6.40
N ASP A 419 -4.05 -36.34 7.23
CA ASP A 419 -4.21 -35.44 8.39
C ASP A 419 -3.11 -35.61 9.44
N LYS A 420 -2.47 -36.79 9.52
CA LYS A 420 -1.41 -37.08 10.49
C LYS A 420 -0.03 -36.68 9.99
N ALA A 421 0.09 -36.22 8.75
CA ALA A 421 1.35 -35.79 8.18
C ALA A 421 1.87 -34.56 8.93
N THR A 422 3.04 -34.67 9.57
CA THR A 422 3.65 -33.59 10.35
C THR A 422 4.79 -32.92 9.60
N LEU A 423 4.95 -31.61 9.81
CA LEU A 423 6.01 -30.82 9.21
C LEU A 423 6.72 -29.99 10.29
N ASP A 424 8.05 -30.01 10.25
CA ASP A 424 8.85 -29.20 11.18
C ASP A 424 8.72 -27.71 10.84
N LEU A 425 8.69 -26.85 11.86
CA LEU A 425 8.62 -25.40 11.65
C LEU A 425 9.84 -24.88 10.90
N HIS A 426 9.61 -24.01 9.90
CA HIS A 426 10.67 -23.32 9.18
C HIS A 426 11.66 -22.65 10.16
N SER A 427 12.95 -22.61 9.80
CA SER A 427 14.02 -22.10 10.68
C SER A 427 13.72 -20.71 11.26
N ARG A 428 13.11 -19.83 10.45
CA ARG A 428 12.73 -18.46 10.80
C ARG A 428 11.22 -18.26 10.95
N SER A 429 10.48 -19.34 11.24
CA SER A 429 9.02 -19.32 11.36
C SER A 429 8.51 -18.20 12.27
N ILE A 430 7.45 -17.53 11.84
CA ILE A 430 6.75 -16.52 12.68
C ILE A 430 6.24 -17.12 13.99
N LEU A 431 5.86 -18.41 13.99
CA LEU A 431 5.34 -19.12 15.16
C LEU A 431 6.39 -19.33 16.25
N LYS A 432 7.68 -19.26 15.91
CA LYS A 432 8.78 -19.32 16.90
C LYS A 432 8.94 -18.02 17.69
N LYS A 433 8.41 -16.91 17.18
CA LYS A 433 8.50 -15.57 17.80
C LYS A 433 7.28 -15.23 18.67
N GLY A 434 6.21 -16.01 18.58
CA GLY A 434 4.98 -15.77 19.34
C GLY A 434 5.16 -16.00 20.85
N ALA A 435 4.23 -15.43 21.65
CA ALA A 435 4.27 -15.55 23.12
C ALA A 435 4.16 -17.00 23.63
N LYS A 436 3.62 -17.91 22.81
CA LYS A 436 3.47 -19.34 23.10
C LYS A 436 3.89 -20.15 21.88
N PRO A 437 5.19 -20.35 21.64
CA PRO A 437 5.65 -21.14 20.50
C PRO A 437 5.17 -22.59 20.64
N PRO A 438 4.82 -23.28 19.53
CA PRO A 438 4.47 -24.69 19.56
C PRO A 438 5.58 -25.53 20.19
N LYS A 439 5.23 -26.40 21.14
CA LYS A 439 6.19 -27.28 21.84
C LYS A 439 6.32 -28.64 21.19
N GLU A 440 5.32 -29.06 20.44
CA GLU A 440 5.24 -30.35 19.76
C GLU A 440 5.22 -30.17 18.25
N LYS A 441 5.48 -31.25 17.49
CA LYS A 441 5.33 -31.22 16.04
C LYS A 441 3.85 -31.04 15.69
N LEU A 442 3.58 -30.12 14.78
CA LEU A 442 2.23 -29.85 14.29
C LEU A 442 1.91 -30.76 13.10
N SER A 443 0.64 -31.12 12.96
CA SER A 443 0.13 -31.58 11.65
C SER A 443 0.31 -30.45 10.64
N THR A 444 0.41 -30.79 9.36
CA THR A 444 0.67 -29.79 8.31
C THR A 444 -0.49 -28.82 8.18
N LEU A 445 -1.74 -29.28 8.37
CA LEU A 445 -2.91 -28.41 8.40
C LEU A 445 -2.88 -27.44 9.60
N ASP A 446 -2.56 -27.93 10.80
CA ASP A 446 -2.44 -27.06 11.99
C ASP A 446 -1.33 -26.02 11.80
N TYR A 447 -0.17 -26.45 11.27
CA TYR A 447 0.91 -25.51 10.95
C TYR A 447 0.43 -24.45 9.95
N LEU A 448 -0.20 -24.84 8.84
CA LEU A 448 -0.69 -23.91 7.83
C LEU A 448 -1.67 -22.88 8.43
N LEU A 449 -2.69 -23.33 9.17
CA LEU A 449 -3.71 -22.44 9.72
C LEU A 449 -3.14 -21.48 10.77
N ARG A 450 -2.30 -21.97 11.69
CA ARG A 450 -1.61 -21.10 12.67
C ARG A 450 -0.67 -20.11 12.00
N PHE A 451 0.05 -20.55 10.97
CA PHE A 451 0.92 -19.69 10.17
C PHE A 451 0.12 -18.55 9.55
N LEU A 452 -1.02 -18.83 8.91
CA LEU A 452 -1.90 -17.78 8.35
C LEU A 452 -2.49 -16.88 9.44
N ASP A 453 -2.88 -17.42 10.59
CA ASP A 453 -3.41 -16.64 11.73
C ASP A 453 -2.39 -15.66 12.35
N ALA A 454 -1.09 -15.90 12.15
CA ALA A 454 -0.03 -15.03 12.61
C ALA A 454 0.14 -13.75 11.78
N TYR A 455 -0.54 -13.65 10.64
CA TYR A 455 -0.52 -12.47 9.76
C TYR A 455 -1.89 -11.77 9.75
N ASN A 456 -1.89 -10.49 9.37
CA ASN A 456 -3.11 -9.73 9.19
C ASN A 456 -3.52 -9.74 7.71
N PHE A 457 -4.73 -10.20 7.41
CA PHE A 457 -5.29 -10.27 6.06
C PHE A 457 -6.42 -9.25 5.83
N SER A 458 -6.71 -8.36 6.78
CA SER A 458 -7.77 -7.37 6.61
C SER A 458 -7.39 -6.36 5.53
N ALA A 459 -8.26 -6.16 4.53
CA ALA A 459 -8.06 -5.10 3.53
C ALA A 459 -8.36 -3.71 4.09
N GLU A 460 -8.85 -3.61 5.33
CA GLU A 460 -8.97 -2.36 6.07
C GLU A 460 -7.59 -1.85 6.51
N SER A 461 -6.84 -1.39 5.52
CA SER A 461 -5.91 -0.29 5.67
C SER A 461 -6.68 1.03 5.50
N SER A 462 -7.83 1.21 6.17
CA SER A 462 -8.56 2.49 6.12
C SER A 462 -7.85 3.62 6.88
N GLY A 463 -6.60 3.40 7.31
CA GLY A 463 -5.82 4.34 8.10
C GLY A 463 -6.30 4.37 9.54
N GLY A 464 -6.04 3.28 10.28
CA GLY A 464 -6.49 3.10 11.65
C GLY A 464 -5.36 2.96 12.66
N ILE A 465 -5.75 2.61 13.88
CA ILE A 465 -4.83 2.31 14.98
C ILE A 465 -4.83 0.80 15.17
N GLN A 466 -3.67 0.17 14.96
CA GLN A 466 -3.52 -1.27 15.12
C GLN A 466 -2.99 -1.58 16.53
N THR A 467 -3.67 -2.50 17.20
CA THR A 467 -3.29 -3.02 18.53
C THR A 467 -2.44 -4.29 18.45
N GLU A 468 -2.65 -5.13 17.42
CA GLU A 468 -1.87 -6.35 17.19
C GLU A 468 -0.64 -6.10 16.32
N ASP A 469 0.54 -6.59 16.72
CA ASP A 469 1.78 -6.48 15.92
C ASP A 469 1.87 -7.58 14.84
N LYS A 470 0.83 -7.69 14.00
CA LYS A 470 0.79 -8.64 12.87
C LYS A 470 1.14 -7.93 11.57
N THR A 471 1.99 -8.57 10.78
CA THR A 471 2.38 -8.09 9.45
C THR A 471 1.19 -8.22 8.48
N LEU A 472 0.90 -7.15 7.72
CA LEU A 472 -0.18 -7.11 6.74
C LEU A 472 0.20 -7.90 5.48
N ILE A 473 -0.69 -8.79 5.03
CA ILE A 473 -0.61 -9.52 3.76
C ILE A 473 -1.84 -9.13 2.93
N ASN A 474 -1.64 -8.27 1.94
CA ASN A 474 -2.70 -7.83 1.04
C ASN A 474 -2.84 -8.78 -0.17
N ALA A 475 -3.90 -8.57 -0.95
CA ALA A 475 -4.21 -9.46 -2.08
C ALA A 475 -3.20 -9.34 -3.23
N SER A 476 -2.57 -8.17 -3.42
CA SER A 476 -1.50 -7.94 -4.41
C SER A 476 -0.23 -8.73 -4.08
N VAL A 477 0.19 -8.81 -2.81
CA VAL A 477 1.30 -9.68 -2.37
C VAL A 477 1.00 -11.15 -2.66
N LEU A 478 -0.22 -11.62 -2.43
CA LEU A 478 -0.60 -13.00 -2.75
C LEU A 478 -0.58 -13.27 -4.25
N GLY A 479 -1.05 -12.32 -5.07
CA GLY A 479 -0.95 -12.39 -6.53
C GLY A 479 0.50 -12.56 -6.99
N LEU A 480 1.42 -11.77 -6.45
CA LEU A 480 2.86 -11.87 -6.75
C LEU A 480 3.45 -13.23 -6.33
N ILE A 481 3.04 -13.77 -5.18
CA ILE A 481 3.48 -15.10 -4.72
C ILE A 481 3.03 -16.19 -5.69
N PHE A 482 1.74 -16.19 -6.07
CA PHE A 482 1.22 -17.18 -7.01
C PHE A 482 1.79 -17.02 -8.40
N GLU A 483 2.09 -15.81 -8.85
CA GLU A 483 2.78 -15.59 -10.12
C GLU A 483 4.15 -16.27 -10.13
N LYS A 484 4.94 -16.09 -9.06
CA LYS A 484 6.25 -16.72 -8.92
C LYS A 484 6.17 -18.25 -8.85
N ILE A 485 5.19 -18.78 -8.12
CA ILE A 485 5.00 -20.24 -8.02
C ILE A 485 4.51 -20.81 -9.35
N ASN A 486 3.62 -20.12 -10.07
CA ASN A 486 3.16 -20.53 -11.40
C ASN A 486 4.26 -20.41 -12.47
N GLY A 487 5.17 -19.44 -12.32
CA GLY A 487 6.33 -19.23 -13.21
C GLY A 487 7.48 -20.22 -13.01
N TYR A 488 7.25 -21.37 -12.37
CA TYR A 488 8.30 -22.33 -11.95
C TYR A 488 9.16 -22.89 -13.10
N LYS A 489 8.67 -22.87 -14.35
CA LYS A 489 9.45 -23.29 -15.55
C LYS A 489 9.97 -22.13 -16.40
N ASP A 490 9.19 -21.06 -16.58
CA ASP A 490 9.47 -20.04 -17.62
C ASP A 490 10.04 -18.72 -17.09
N GLY A 491 10.06 -18.52 -15.76
CA GLY A 491 10.51 -17.28 -15.14
C GLY A 491 9.56 -16.11 -15.44
N SER A 492 8.80 -15.66 -14.45
CA SER A 492 7.88 -14.52 -14.61
C SER A 492 8.65 -13.18 -14.54
N PHE A 493 8.58 -12.39 -15.60
CA PHE A 493 9.03 -10.98 -15.59
C PHE A 493 7.85 -10.06 -15.28
N PHE A 494 7.93 -9.44 -14.11
CA PHE A 494 6.93 -8.53 -13.58
C PHE A 494 6.91 -7.20 -14.35
N THR A 495 5.72 -6.72 -14.70
CA THR A 495 5.50 -5.33 -15.12
C THR A 495 5.16 -4.49 -13.89
N PRO A 496 5.99 -3.50 -13.50
CA PRO A 496 5.72 -2.62 -12.37
C PRO A 496 4.31 -2.02 -12.39
N GLY A 497 3.64 -1.97 -11.21
CA GLY A 497 2.26 -1.48 -11.10
C GLY A 497 2.03 -0.10 -11.71
N PHE A 498 2.97 0.84 -11.54
CA PHE A 498 2.85 2.16 -12.17
C PHE A 498 2.86 2.12 -13.71
N ILE A 499 3.54 1.13 -14.32
CA ILE A 499 3.53 0.94 -15.78
C ILE A 499 2.18 0.34 -16.19
N THR A 500 1.71 -0.67 -15.46
CA THR A 500 0.42 -1.33 -15.69
C THR A 500 -0.74 -0.33 -15.57
N GLU A 501 -0.75 0.49 -14.51
CA GLU A 501 -1.68 1.59 -14.28
C GLU A 501 -1.63 2.59 -15.44
N TYR A 502 -0.45 3.07 -15.84
CA TYR A 502 -0.30 4.01 -16.94
C TYR A 502 -0.84 3.44 -18.26
N MET A 503 -0.50 2.19 -18.59
CA MET A 503 -0.98 1.53 -19.80
C MET A 503 -2.50 1.35 -19.79
N ALA A 504 -3.08 0.92 -18.66
CA ALA A 504 -4.52 0.77 -18.50
C ALA A 504 -5.24 2.12 -18.67
N ARG A 505 -4.74 3.16 -18.00
CA ARG A 505 -5.27 4.53 -18.06
C ARG A 505 -5.31 5.09 -19.47
N GLU A 506 -4.18 5.12 -20.15
CA GLU A 506 -4.10 5.71 -21.49
C GLU A 506 -4.94 4.92 -22.51
N THR A 507 -4.91 3.58 -22.42
CA THR A 507 -5.63 2.71 -23.35
C THR A 507 -7.14 2.80 -23.16
N LEU A 508 -7.61 2.76 -21.91
CA LEU A 508 -9.06 2.73 -21.63
C LEU A 508 -9.71 4.09 -21.81
N ARG A 509 -9.07 5.19 -21.41
CA ARG A 509 -9.64 6.53 -21.64
C ARG A 509 -9.84 6.80 -23.12
N LYS A 510 -8.84 6.46 -23.95
CA LYS A 510 -8.99 6.55 -25.41
C LYS A 510 -10.10 5.63 -25.93
N SER A 511 -10.12 4.37 -25.51
CA SER A 511 -11.11 3.39 -25.97
C SER A 511 -12.55 3.80 -25.62
N VAL A 512 -12.75 4.37 -24.42
CA VAL A 512 -14.04 4.91 -23.96
C VAL A 512 -14.46 6.11 -24.80
N THR A 513 -13.54 7.06 -25.05
CA THR A 513 -13.82 8.21 -25.94
C THR A 513 -14.23 7.75 -27.33
N ASP A 514 -13.45 6.85 -27.95
CA ASP A 514 -13.71 6.35 -29.30
C ASP A 514 -15.07 5.62 -29.37
N LYS A 515 -15.38 4.79 -28.37
CA LYS A 515 -16.65 4.04 -28.31
C LYS A 515 -17.87 4.95 -28.11
N LEU A 516 -17.75 5.99 -27.29
CA LEU A 516 -18.83 6.96 -27.09
C LEU A 516 -19.03 7.86 -28.31
N ASN A 517 -17.94 8.26 -28.98
CA ASN A 517 -18.00 8.97 -30.26
C ASN A 517 -18.73 8.13 -31.32
N GLU A 518 -18.36 6.86 -31.47
CA GLU A 518 -19.00 5.92 -32.39
C GLU A 518 -20.49 5.73 -32.08
N ALA A 519 -20.85 5.49 -30.81
CA ALA A 519 -22.22 5.19 -30.40
C ALA A 519 -23.16 6.40 -30.51
N PHE A 520 -22.68 7.62 -30.24
CA PHE A 520 -23.51 8.82 -30.15
C PHE A 520 -23.26 9.85 -31.27
N GLY A 521 -22.36 9.56 -32.21
CA GLY A 521 -21.99 10.47 -33.29
C GLY A 521 -21.33 11.75 -32.75
N TRP A 522 -20.51 11.63 -31.71
CA TRP A 522 -19.73 12.73 -31.16
C TRP A 522 -18.36 12.83 -31.83
N ASP A 523 -17.70 13.96 -31.61
CA ASP A 523 -16.37 14.27 -32.16
C ASP A 523 -15.49 14.85 -31.04
N CYS A 524 -15.44 14.14 -29.92
CA CYS A 524 -14.58 14.51 -28.78
C CYS A 524 -13.14 14.08 -29.08
N GLU A 525 -12.20 15.03 -29.06
CA GLU A 525 -10.77 14.75 -29.29
C GLU A 525 -10.08 14.22 -28.04
N SER A 526 -10.62 14.54 -26.86
CA SER A 526 -10.06 14.18 -25.56
C SER A 526 -11.12 13.65 -24.60
N PHE A 527 -10.68 12.84 -23.63
CA PHE A 527 -11.54 12.32 -22.57
C PHE A 527 -12.21 13.45 -21.75
N ASP A 528 -11.51 14.57 -21.55
CA ASP A 528 -11.97 15.72 -20.75
C ASP A 528 -13.20 16.43 -21.34
N GLU A 529 -13.52 16.17 -22.61
CA GLU A 529 -14.71 16.72 -23.29
C GLU A 529 -15.98 15.90 -23.05
N LEU A 530 -15.84 14.61 -22.71
CA LEU A 530 -16.96 13.68 -22.53
C LEU A 530 -17.96 14.11 -21.45
N PRO A 531 -17.54 14.60 -20.25
CA PRO A 531 -18.49 14.91 -19.17
C PRO A 531 -19.63 15.82 -19.60
N ARG A 532 -19.34 16.88 -20.39
CA ARG A 532 -20.35 17.83 -20.87
C ARG A 532 -21.32 17.20 -21.88
N LYS A 533 -20.87 16.24 -22.68
CA LYS A 533 -21.71 15.54 -23.67
C LYS A 533 -22.61 14.52 -22.99
N ILE A 534 -22.10 13.83 -21.98
CA ILE A 534 -22.82 12.82 -21.20
C ILE A 534 -23.98 13.43 -20.42
N GLU A 535 -23.87 14.67 -19.93
CA GLU A 535 -24.98 15.37 -19.27
C GLU A 535 -26.27 15.46 -20.10
N ALA A 536 -26.17 15.35 -21.43
CA ALA A 536 -27.31 15.36 -22.35
C ALA A 536 -27.82 13.96 -22.73
N LYS A 537 -27.36 12.91 -22.05
CA LYS A 537 -27.70 11.51 -22.32
C LYS A 537 -28.25 10.78 -21.10
N GLU A 538 -29.02 9.73 -21.36
CA GLU A 538 -29.47 8.82 -20.32
C GLU A 538 -28.28 7.99 -19.81
N LEU A 539 -28.13 7.91 -18.48
CA LEU A 539 -27.00 7.23 -17.86
C LEU A 539 -26.91 5.75 -18.25
N SER A 540 -28.05 5.09 -18.43
CA SER A 540 -28.11 3.69 -18.84
C SER A 540 -27.49 3.47 -20.22
N GLU A 541 -27.79 4.35 -21.19
CA GLU A 541 -27.24 4.26 -22.55
C GLU A 541 -25.71 4.39 -22.54
N VAL A 542 -25.19 5.38 -21.80
CA VAL A 542 -23.75 5.59 -21.69
C VAL A 542 -23.07 4.42 -20.98
N ASN A 543 -23.68 3.90 -19.91
CA ASN A 543 -23.16 2.78 -19.15
C ASN A 543 -23.16 1.48 -19.98
N GLU A 544 -24.18 1.24 -20.80
CA GLU A 544 -24.23 0.11 -21.74
C GLU A 544 -23.07 0.15 -22.75
N VAL A 545 -22.77 1.31 -23.32
CA VAL A 545 -21.64 1.48 -24.25
C VAL A 545 -20.31 1.16 -23.55
N ILE A 546 -20.08 1.71 -22.36
CA ILE A 546 -18.85 1.43 -21.59
C ILE A 546 -18.77 -0.05 -21.19
N ASN A 547 -19.89 -0.67 -20.79
CA ASN A 547 -19.97 -2.09 -20.44
C ASN A 547 -19.69 -3.04 -21.62
N SER A 548 -19.86 -2.57 -22.85
CA SER A 548 -19.59 -3.36 -24.05
C SER A 548 -18.10 -3.49 -24.39
N ILE A 549 -17.22 -2.73 -23.71
CA ILE A 549 -15.78 -2.77 -23.94
C ILE A 549 -15.22 -4.12 -23.50
N THR A 550 -14.50 -4.78 -24.40
CA THR A 550 -13.82 -6.06 -24.16
C THR A 550 -12.32 -5.88 -24.21
N ILE A 551 -11.61 -6.54 -23.30
CA ILE A 551 -10.15 -6.44 -23.15
C ILE A 551 -9.58 -7.85 -23.29
N CYS A 552 -8.53 -7.99 -24.11
CA CYS A 552 -7.85 -9.25 -24.33
C CYS A 552 -6.36 -9.09 -24.02
N ASP A 553 -5.86 -9.89 -23.08
CA ASP A 553 -4.43 -10.04 -22.82
C ASP A 553 -4.00 -11.47 -23.22
N PRO A 554 -3.40 -11.67 -24.41
CA PRO A 554 -3.00 -12.99 -24.90
C PRO A 554 -1.89 -13.67 -24.06
N ALA A 555 -1.19 -12.90 -23.22
CA ALA A 555 -0.11 -13.37 -22.37
C ALA A 555 -0.34 -12.94 -20.91
N VAL A 556 -1.59 -13.14 -20.46
CA VAL A 556 -2.17 -12.59 -19.23
C VAL A 556 -1.36 -12.77 -17.94
N GLY A 557 -0.40 -13.70 -17.90
CA GLY A 557 0.45 -13.88 -16.73
C GLY A 557 -0.42 -14.09 -15.50
N SER A 558 -0.24 -13.33 -14.42
CA SER A 558 -1.07 -13.36 -13.20
C SER A 558 -2.48 -12.79 -13.34
N GLY A 559 -2.80 -12.10 -14.43
CA GLY A 559 -4.04 -11.33 -14.57
C GLY A 559 -3.93 -9.88 -14.13
N HIS A 560 -2.75 -9.44 -13.69
CA HIS A 560 -2.54 -8.11 -13.12
C HIS A 560 -3.00 -6.97 -14.05
N PHE A 561 -2.67 -7.02 -15.34
CA PHE A 561 -3.11 -6.00 -16.29
C PHE A 561 -4.64 -5.91 -16.41
N LEU A 562 -5.33 -7.04 -16.38
CA LEU A 562 -6.80 -7.06 -16.42
C LEU A 562 -7.41 -6.46 -15.14
N VAL A 563 -6.77 -6.65 -13.99
CA VAL A 563 -7.14 -5.99 -12.73
C VAL A 563 -6.96 -4.49 -12.83
N SER A 564 -5.81 -4.01 -13.31
CA SER A 564 -5.56 -2.57 -13.52
C SER A 564 -6.57 -1.95 -14.47
N CYS A 565 -6.92 -2.67 -15.55
CA CYS A 565 -7.97 -2.25 -16.47
C CYS A 565 -9.35 -2.15 -15.80
N LEU A 566 -9.70 -3.10 -14.95
CA LEU A 566 -10.97 -3.06 -14.22
C LEU A 566 -10.99 -1.89 -13.23
N ASN A 567 -9.89 -1.66 -12.50
CA ASN A 567 -9.73 -0.52 -11.60
C ASN A 567 -9.93 0.81 -12.36
N GLU A 568 -9.26 0.98 -13.50
CA GLU A 568 -9.40 2.19 -14.30
C GLU A 568 -10.80 2.33 -14.91
N LEU A 569 -11.44 1.26 -15.38
CA LEU A 569 -12.83 1.31 -15.89
C LEU A 569 -13.80 1.81 -14.82
N ILE A 570 -13.65 1.36 -13.57
CA ILE A 570 -14.48 1.82 -12.45
C ILE A 570 -14.21 3.30 -12.15
N ALA A 571 -12.94 3.72 -12.15
CA ALA A 571 -12.57 5.13 -11.98
C ALA A 571 -13.14 6.03 -13.08
N ILE A 572 -13.03 5.61 -14.36
CA ILE A 572 -13.63 6.28 -15.51
C ILE A 572 -15.14 6.47 -15.31
N LYS A 573 -15.85 5.42 -14.89
CA LYS A 573 -17.31 5.52 -14.64
C LYS A 573 -17.64 6.47 -13.50
N SER A 574 -16.83 6.52 -12.45
CA SER A 574 -17.00 7.47 -11.36
C SER A 574 -16.76 8.91 -11.84
N GLU A 575 -15.68 9.15 -12.58
CA GLU A 575 -15.30 10.47 -13.13
C GLU A 575 -16.36 11.01 -14.11
N LEU A 576 -16.88 10.15 -14.99
CA LEU A 576 -17.96 10.48 -15.92
C LEU A 576 -19.35 10.53 -15.25
N LYS A 577 -19.44 10.18 -13.96
CA LYS A 577 -20.69 10.12 -13.16
C LYS A 577 -21.74 9.15 -13.74
N VAL A 578 -21.29 8.04 -14.30
CA VAL A 578 -22.14 6.98 -14.88
C VAL A 578 -22.06 5.66 -14.11
N LEU A 579 -21.39 5.65 -12.96
CA LEU A 579 -21.36 4.50 -12.06
C LEU A 579 -22.72 4.38 -11.33
N THR A 580 -23.45 3.30 -11.62
CA THR A 580 -24.80 3.05 -11.08
C THR A 580 -24.84 1.79 -10.22
N ASP A 581 -25.82 1.72 -9.32
CA ASP A 581 -26.16 0.48 -8.60
C ASP A 581 -26.96 -0.49 -9.47
N HIS A 582 -27.36 -1.63 -8.88
CA HIS A 582 -28.14 -2.67 -9.54
C HIS A 582 -29.56 -2.24 -9.95
N GLU A 583 -30.08 -1.13 -9.41
CA GLU A 583 -31.35 -0.52 -9.83
C GLU A 583 -31.16 0.52 -10.94
N GLY A 584 -29.92 0.72 -11.40
CA GLY A 584 -29.58 1.72 -12.42
C GLY A 584 -29.47 3.14 -11.86
N LYS A 585 -29.48 3.31 -10.53
CA LYS A 585 -29.40 4.62 -9.90
C LYS A 585 -27.95 5.05 -9.74
N TYR A 586 -27.66 6.30 -10.08
CA TYR A 586 -26.32 6.88 -9.91
C TYR A 586 -25.86 6.81 -8.44
N ILE A 587 -24.66 6.27 -8.22
CA ILE A 587 -24.05 6.19 -6.90
C ILE A 587 -23.38 7.54 -6.59
N SER A 588 -24.19 8.48 -6.10
CA SER A 588 -23.71 9.83 -5.76
C SER A 588 -22.74 9.82 -4.57
N ARG A 589 -21.81 10.78 -4.55
CA ARG A 589 -20.88 11.06 -3.43
C ARG A 589 -19.76 10.01 -3.23
N LEU A 590 -19.46 9.20 -4.24
CA LEU A 590 -18.25 8.40 -4.28
C LEU A 590 -17.30 8.99 -5.32
N ASP A 591 -16.15 9.44 -4.85
CA ASP A 591 -15.02 9.79 -5.72
C ASP A 591 -14.11 8.56 -5.79
N ILE A 592 -14.04 7.94 -6.96
CA ILE A 592 -13.22 6.75 -7.19
C ILE A 592 -12.08 7.10 -8.13
N SER A 593 -10.86 6.76 -7.72
CA SER A 593 -9.65 6.97 -8.50
C SER A 593 -8.75 5.75 -8.41
N VAL A 594 -7.78 5.62 -9.31
CA VAL A 594 -6.71 4.62 -9.18
C VAL A 594 -5.47 5.30 -8.60
N GLU A 595 -4.90 4.70 -7.56
CA GLU A 595 -3.68 5.18 -6.92
C GLU A 595 -2.76 4.00 -6.61
N ASN A 596 -1.55 3.99 -7.18
CA ASN A 596 -0.60 2.87 -7.06
C ASN A 596 -1.21 1.53 -7.49
N ASP A 597 -1.91 1.54 -8.62
CA ASP A 597 -2.59 0.39 -9.21
C ASP A 597 -3.73 -0.21 -8.36
N GLU A 598 -4.20 0.50 -7.34
CA GLU A 598 -5.33 0.11 -6.49
C GLU A 598 -6.48 1.12 -6.59
N LEU A 599 -7.71 0.63 -6.53
CA LEU A 599 -8.91 1.48 -6.46
C LEU A 599 -8.96 2.23 -5.13
N ALA A 600 -8.90 3.56 -5.14
CA ALA A 600 -9.15 4.41 -3.99
C ALA A 600 -10.58 4.97 -4.05
N ILE A 601 -11.42 4.60 -3.07
CA ILE A 601 -12.82 5.05 -2.96
C ILE A 601 -12.94 6.05 -1.81
N GLU A 602 -13.35 7.27 -2.11
CA GLU A 602 -13.60 8.33 -1.13
C GLU A 602 -15.09 8.69 -1.05
N HIS A 603 -15.58 8.95 0.17
CA HIS A 603 -16.93 9.47 0.42
C HIS A 603 -16.85 10.75 1.24
N ASN A 604 -17.33 11.87 0.67
CA ASN A 604 -17.28 13.21 1.27
C ASN A 604 -15.87 13.60 1.76
N GLY A 605 -14.81 13.26 1.01
CA GLY A 605 -13.42 13.55 1.37
C GLY A 605 -12.80 12.64 2.46
N ASN A 606 -13.51 11.59 2.88
CA ASN A 606 -12.96 10.50 3.68
C ASN A 606 -12.73 9.28 2.80
N CYS A 607 -11.49 8.82 2.66
CA CYS A 607 -11.18 7.55 2.03
C CYS A 607 -11.87 6.40 2.80
N LEU A 608 -12.73 5.65 2.13
CA LEU A 608 -13.47 4.54 2.71
C LEU A 608 -12.77 3.19 2.47
N ILE A 609 -12.28 2.93 1.25
CA ILE A 609 -11.75 1.60 0.85
C ILE A 609 -10.61 1.74 -0.16
N THR A 610 -9.58 0.90 -0.02
CA THR A 610 -8.78 0.40 -1.16
C THR A 610 -9.00 -1.07 -1.35
N SER A 611 -9.45 -1.47 -2.53
CA SER A 611 -9.61 -2.88 -2.90
C SER A 611 -8.72 -3.18 -4.09
N SER A 612 -7.83 -4.17 -3.94
CA SER A 612 -7.29 -4.90 -5.07
C SER A 612 -8.35 -5.91 -5.50
N ILE A 613 -8.84 -5.79 -6.74
CA ILE A 613 -9.70 -6.83 -7.32
C ILE A 613 -8.77 -7.97 -7.73
N THR A 614 -8.87 -9.15 -7.12
CA THR A 614 -8.05 -10.30 -7.53
C THR A 614 -8.75 -11.11 -8.61
N THR A 615 -8.03 -11.44 -9.68
CA THR A 615 -8.47 -12.43 -10.65
C THR A 615 -8.23 -13.82 -10.10
N GLY A 616 -9.30 -14.58 -9.83
CA GLY A 616 -9.20 -16.03 -9.75
C GLY A 616 -8.98 -16.56 -11.16
N LYS A 617 -7.76 -17.03 -11.48
CA LYS A 617 -7.53 -17.74 -12.74
C LYS A 617 -8.40 -18.98 -12.79
N THR A 618 -9.22 -19.10 -13.83
CA THR A 618 -9.65 -20.40 -14.34
C THR A 618 -8.95 -20.62 -15.68
N ALA A 619 -8.09 -21.64 -15.74
CA ALA A 619 -7.76 -22.25 -17.01
C ALA A 619 -9.05 -22.85 -17.56
N GLY A 620 -9.45 -22.41 -18.75
CA GLY A 620 -10.49 -23.08 -19.55
C GLY A 620 -10.01 -24.43 -20.05
#